data_AF-W5WNN7-F1
#
_entry.id   AF-W5WNN7-F1
#
_cell.length_a   1.000
_cell.length_b   1.000
_cell.length_c   1.000
_cell.angle_alpha   90.00
_cell.angle_beta   90.00
_cell.angle_gamma   90.00
#
_symmetry.space_group_name_H-M   'P 1'
#
loop_
_entity.id
_entity.type
_entity.pdbx_description
1 polymer ?
#
loop_
_entity_poly.entity_id
_entity_poly.type
_entity_poly.pdbx_seq_one_letter_code
_entity_poly.pdbx_strand_id
1 'polypeptide(L)'
;MVRWQPHASERLVVAALELFEERGYENTTVIEIAERAGLTKSTFFRHFPDKREVLFGGGTMTGLLVDGIDAAPAGASPLEAVAHALDVIGREAFTADRREFGARRSAVIAANPELREREALKGLGLTASMIDALKRRGVADLTSRVAAELGALAWKIAYERWSDTNNSDNFGELARRTLTEVQAASALC
;
A
#
# COMPACT_ATOMS: atom_id res chain seq x y z
N MET A 1 17.55 -24.32 -17.26
CA MET A 1 16.31 -23.97 -16.52
C MET A 1 16.60 -22.76 -15.68
N VAL A 2 16.01 -21.61 -16.02
CA VAL A 2 16.35 -20.31 -15.41
C VAL A 2 15.86 -20.28 -13.97
N ARG A 3 16.83 -20.28 -13.05
CA ARG A 3 16.63 -20.17 -11.60
C ARG A 3 16.21 -18.72 -11.32
N TRP A 4 14.92 -18.50 -11.08
CA TRP A 4 14.37 -17.21 -10.64
C TRP A 4 15.17 -16.69 -9.46
N GLN A 5 15.74 -15.48 -9.58
CA GLN A 5 16.25 -14.78 -8.42
C GLN A 5 15.05 -14.19 -7.65
N PRO A 6 14.99 -14.35 -6.31
CA PRO A 6 14.12 -13.49 -5.52
C PRO A 6 14.47 -12.03 -5.87
N HIS A 7 13.52 -11.09 -5.72
CA HIS A 7 13.67 -9.65 -6.01
C HIS A 7 13.47 -9.17 -7.46
N ALA A 8 13.02 -10.00 -8.42
CA ALA A 8 12.79 -9.52 -9.80
C ALA A 8 11.73 -8.39 -9.89
N SER A 9 10.63 -8.49 -9.16
CA SER A 9 9.62 -7.44 -9.06
C SER A 9 10.18 -6.18 -8.40
N GLU A 10 10.90 -6.34 -7.29
CA GLU A 10 11.53 -5.22 -6.56
C GLU A 10 12.51 -4.45 -7.45
N ARG A 11 13.35 -5.13 -8.23
CA ARG A 11 14.25 -4.47 -9.18
C ARG A 11 13.50 -3.67 -10.25
N LEU A 12 12.38 -4.19 -10.76
CA LEU A 12 11.54 -3.45 -11.72
C LEU A 12 10.91 -2.21 -11.08
N VAL A 13 10.47 -2.31 -9.83
CA VAL A 13 9.89 -1.19 -9.08
C VAL A 13 10.92 -0.09 -8.83
N VAL A 14 12.12 -0.45 -8.37
CA VAL A 14 13.22 0.51 -8.16
C VAL A 14 13.62 1.17 -9.48
N ALA A 15 13.85 0.38 -10.53
CA ALA A 15 14.20 0.90 -11.86
C ALA A 15 13.13 1.84 -12.43
N ALA A 16 11.85 1.52 -12.24
CA ALA A 16 10.74 2.36 -12.66
C ALA A 16 10.75 3.70 -11.92
N LEU A 17 10.90 3.67 -10.59
CA LEU A 17 10.92 4.88 -9.78
C LEU A 17 12.07 5.81 -10.17
N GLU A 18 13.28 5.26 -10.33
CA GLU A 18 14.46 6.02 -10.79
C GLU A 18 14.23 6.66 -12.16
N LEU A 19 13.73 5.91 -13.15
CA LEU A 19 13.47 6.44 -14.48
C LEU A 19 12.36 7.51 -14.48
N PHE A 20 11.32 7.32 -13.67
CA PHE A 20 10.25 8.31 -13.53
C PHE A 20 10.75 9.62 -12.91
N GLU A 21 11.71 9.58 -12.00
CA GLU A 21 12.35 10.77 -11.45
C GLU A 21 13.35 11.41 -12.43
N GLU A 22 14.16 10.60 -13.13
CA GLU A 22 15.16 11.08 -14.08
C GLU A 22 14.54 11.73 -15.31
N ARG A 23 13.46 11.15 -15.85
CA ARG A 23 12.95 11.46 -17.20
C ARG A 23 11.47 11.84 -17.22
N GLY A 24 10.77 11.63 -16.11
CA GLY A 24 9.31 11.75 -16.04
C GLY A 24 8.60 10.44 -16.40
N TYR A 25 7.44 10.24 -15.80
CA TYR A 25 6.59 9.07 -16.02
C TYR A 25 6.17 8.90 -17.49
N GLU A 26 5.76 9.98 -18.17
CA GLU A 26 5.30 9.93 -19.56
C GLU A 26 6.40 9.52 -20.55
N ASN A 27 7.63 9.98 -20.32
CA ASN A 27 8.77 9.72 -21.22
C ASN A 27 9.45 8.37 -20.98
N THR A 28 8.94 7.57 -20.03
CA THR A 28 9.53 6.27 -19.68
C THR A 28 8.67 5.13 -20.22
N THR A 29 9.32 4.16 -20.87
CA THR A 29 8.67 2.95 -21.40
C THR A 29 8.93 1.71 -20.54
N VAL A 30 8.03 0.72 -20.65
CA VAL A 30 8.21 -0.59 -19.99
C VAL A 30 9.50 -1.31 -20.42
N ILE A 31 9.95 -1.08 -21.65
CA ILE A 31 11.17 -1.68 -22.18
C ILE A 31 12.39 -1.12 -21.44
N GLU A 32 12.48 0.21 -21.32
CA GLU A 32 13.58 0.87 -20.60
C GLU A 32 13.61 0.48 -19.13
N ILE A 33 12.45 0.35 -18.48
CA ILE A 33 12.35 -0.13 -17.09
C ILE A 33 12.92 -1.55 -16.97
N ALA A 34 12.51 -2.46 -17.87
CA ALA A 34 13.00 -3.83 -17.85
C ALA A 34 14.51 -3.88 -18.08
N GLU A 35 15.01 -3.15 -19.07
CA GLU A 35 16.45 -3.06 -19.38
C GLU A 35 17.25 -2.52 -18.20
N ARG A 36 16.79 -1.44 -17.55
CA ARG A 36 17.40 -0.86 -16.35
C ARG A 36 17.45 -1.88 -15.19
N ALA A 37 16.42 -2.70 -15.05
CA ALA A 37 16.37 -3.76 -14.03
C ALA A 37 17.16 -5.03 -14.39
N GLY A 38 17.83 -5.07 -15.55
CA GLY A 38 18.54 -6.24 -16.07
C GLY A 38 17.59 -7.39 -16.44
N LEU A 39 16.38 -7.06 -16.90
CA LEU A 39 15.28 -7.98 -17.18
C LEU A 39 14.71 -7.74 -18.58
N THR A 40 13.80 -8.62 -19.00
CA THR A 40 13.15 -8.50 -20.32
C THR A 40 11.76 -7.90 -20.17
N LYS A 41 11.24 -7.31 -21.26
CA LYS A 41 9.85 -6.89 -21.38
C LYS A 41 8.86 -8.02 -21.00
N SER A 42 9.15 -9.26 -21.40
CA SER A 42 8.30 -10.41 -21.05
C SER A 42 8.31 -10.68 -19.53
N THR A 43 9.44 -10.50 -18.85
CA THR A 43 9.52 -10.61 -17.39
C THR A 43 8.70 -9.50 -16.73
N PHE A 44 8.77 -8.26 -17.23
CA PHE A 44 7.94 -7.16 -16.71
C PHE A 44 6.46 -7.55 -16.74
N PHE A 45 5.94 -7.97 -17.89
CA PHE A 45 4.51 -8.29 -18.05
C PHE A 45 4.05 -9.51 -17.26
N ARG A 46 4.96 -10.39 -16.83
CA ARG A 46 4.61 -11.46 -15.88
C ARG A 46 4.31 -10.92 -14.49
N HIS A 47 4.93 -9.81 -14.09
CA HIS A 47 4.74 -9.20 -12.77
C HIS A 47 3.70 -8.08 -12.78
N PHE A 48 3.67 -7.27 -13.83
CA PHE A 48 2.83 -6.08 -13.91
C PHE A 48 2.08 -6.04 -15.25
N PRO A 49 0.75 -5.89 -15.25
CA PRO A 49 -0.06 -5.82 -16.45
C PRO A 49 0.21 -4.56 -17.28
N ASP A 50 0.60 -3.45 -16.65
CA ASP A 50 0.90 -2.19 -17.33
C ASP A 50 1.97 -1.37 -16.58
N LYS A 51 2.41 -0.26 -17.19
CA LYS A 51 3.42 0.66 -16.63
C LYS A 51 2.99 1.27 -15.30
N ARG A 52 1.70 1.56 -15.11
CA ARG A 52 1.17 2.20 -13.89
C ARG A 52 1.29 1.26 -12.70
N GLU A 53 0.97 -0.02 -12.91
CA GLU A 53 0.89 -1.01 -11.85
C GLU A 53 2.23 -1.27 -11.15
N VAL A 54 3.35 -0.92 -11.79
CA VAL A 54 4.70 -1.11 -11.24
C VAL A 54 4.90 -0.42 -9.89
N LEU A 55 4.26 0.73 -9.64
CA LEU A 55 4.35 1.46 -8.37
C LEU A 55 3.36 0.97 -7.30
N PHE A 56 2.49 0.00 -7.61
CA PHE A 56 1.42 -0.45 -6.71
C PHE A 56 1.56 -1.90 -6.23
N GLY A 57 2.69 -2.56 -6.54
CA GLY A 57 3.07 -3.83 -5.91
C GLY A 57 2.18 -5.03 -6.27
N GLY A 58 1.39 -4.95 -7.34
CA GLY A 58 0.69 -6.09 -7.94
C GLY A 58 -0.36 -6.77 -7.05
N GLY A 59 -0.97 -6.07 -6.09
CA GLY A 59 -2.01 -6.60 -5.20
C GLY A 59 -1.50 -7.25 -3.91
N THR A 60 -0.19 -7.34 -3.71
CA THR A 60 0.43 -7.91 -2.48
C THR A 60 -0.09 -7.23 -1.21
N MET A 61 -0.24 -5.90 -1.23
CA MET A 61 -0.69 -5.14 -0.07
C MET A 61 -2.12 -5.48 0.35
N THR A 62 -3.00 -5.74 -0.62
CA THR A 62 -4.37 -6.14 -0.36
C THR A 62 -4.43 -7.49 0.34
N GLY A 63 -3.61 -8.44 -0.11
CA GLY A 63 -3.47 -9.75 0.54
C GLY A 63 -3.03 -9.61 2.00
N LEU A 64 -1.95 -8.86 2.25
CA LEU A 64 -1.45 -8.65 3.61
C LEU A 64 -2.48 -8.00 4.55
N LEU A 65 -3.27 -7.04 4.06
CA LEU A 65 -4.32 -6.40 4.87
C LEU A 65 -5.42 -7.39 5.21
N VAL A 66 -5.88 -8.15 4.22
CA VAL A 66 -6.92 -9.15 4.38
C VAL A 66 -6.47 -10.24 5.34
N ASP A 67 -5.28 -10.81 5.13
CA ASP A 67 -4.69 -11.83 5.98
C ASP A 67 -4.49 -11.32 7.41
N GLY A 68 -4.07 -10.05 7.56
CA GLY A 68 -3.95 -9.39 8.86
C GLY A 68 -5.27 -9.21 9.60
N ILE A 69 -6.37 -8.92 8.88
CA ILE A 69 -7.72 -8.85 9.47
C ILE A 69 -8.18 -10.25 9.88
N ASP A 70 -8.01 -11.23 9.00
CA ASP A 70 -8.44 -12.62 9.21
C ASP A 70 -7.65 -13.29 10.35
N ALA A 71 -6.37 -12.94 10.55
CA ALA A 71 -5.52 -13.44 11.63
C ALA A 71 -5.64 -12.65 12.96
N ALA A 72 -6.45 -11.60 13.03
CA ALA A 72 -6.62 -10.85 14.27
C ALA A 72 -7.28 -11.72 15.37
N PRO A 73 -7.01 -11.45 16.67
CA PRO A 73 -7.56 -12.25 17.77
C PRO A 73 -9.09 -12.41 17.73
N ALA A 74 -9.60 -13.58 18.09
CA ALA A 74 -11.03 -13.91 17.97
C ALA A 74 -11.96 -12.92 18.72
N GLY A 75 -11.50 -12.35 19.83
CA GLY A 75 -12.24 -11.34 20.61
C GLY A 75 -12.01 -9.89 20.17
N ALA A 76 -11.16 -9.63 19.17
CA ALA A 76 -10.89 -8.28 18.70
C ALA A 76 -12.14 -7.68 18.04
N SER A 77 -12.48 -6.46 18.44
CA SER A 77 -13.45 -5.61 17.77
C SER A 77 -13.07 -5.36 16.30
N PRO A 78 -14.00 -4.90 15.46
CA PRO A 78 -13.70 -4.61 14.04
C PRO A 78 -12.56 -3.61 13.84
N LEU A 79 -12.47 -2.57 14.69
CA LEU A 79 -11.37 -1.60 14.61
C LEU A 79 -10.04 -2.18 15.11
N GLU A 80 -10.05 -3.03 16.14
CA GLU A 80 -8.84 -3.74 16.58
C GLU A 80 -8.35 -4.73 15.51
N ALA A 81 -9.26 -5.34 14.74
CA ALA A 81 -8.91 -6.18 13.60
C ALA A 81 -8.16 -5.40 12.51
N VAL A 82 -8.69 -4.23 12.16
CA VAL A 82 -8.08 -3.33 11.18
C VAL A 82 -6.74 -2.82 11.70
N ALA A 83 -6.66 -2.40 12.98
CA ALA A 83 -5.42 -1.99 13.62
C ALA A 83 -4.35 -3.09 13.59
N HIS A 84 -4.73 -4.35 13.88
CA HIS A 84 -3.83 -5.50 13.79
C HIS A 84 -3.26 -5.68 12.37
N ALA A 85 -4.10 -5.55 11.35
CA ALA A 85 -3.66 -5.63 9.95
C ALA A 85 -2.70 -4.49 9.56
N LEU A 86 -2.98 -3.27 10.00
CA LEU A 86 -2.10 -2.10 9.79
C LEU A 86 -0.75 -2.27 10.48
N ASP A 87 -0.72 -2.88 11.66
CA ASP A 87 0.52 -3.20 12.38
C ASP A 87 1.36 -4.25 11.66
N VAL A 88 0.73 -5.31 11.14
CA VAL A 88 1.42 -6.35 10.35
C VAL A 88 2.09 -5.72 9.14
N ILE A 89 1.36 -4.91 8.38
CA ILE A 89 1.90 -4.23 7.21
C ILE A 89 2.97 -3.21 7.57
N GLY A 90 2.79 -2.48 8.69
CA GLY A 90 3.80 -1.57 9.20
C GLY A 90 5.15 -2.26 9.41
N ARG A 91 5.14 -3.51 9.90
CA ARG A 91 6.37 -4.31 10.11
C ARG A 91 6.96 -4.87 8.82
N GLU A 92 6.12 -5.26 7.86
CA GLU A 92 6.58 -5.99 6.67
C GLU A 92 6.89 -5.08 5.46
N ALA A 93 6.16 -3.98 5.32
CA ALA A 93 6.21 -3.13 4.13
C ALA A 93 6.70 -1.70 4.39
N PHE A 94 6.43 -1.14 5.57
CA PHE A 94 6.75 0.26 5.93
C PHE A 94 7.89 0.37 6.95
N THR A 95 9.00 -0.28 6.63
CA THR A 95 10.22 -0.29 7.44
C THR A 95 11.06 0.98 7.24
N ALA A 96 11.94 1.31 8.20
CA ALA A 96 12.73 2.54 8.13
C ALA A 96 13.62 2.64 6.88
N ASP A 97 14.19 1.51 6.42
CA ASP A 97 14.99 1.42 5.19
C ASP A 97 14.18 1.62 3.91
N ARG A 98 12.86 1.47 3.96
CA ARG A 98 11.94 1.68 2.83
C ARG A 98 11.28 3.06 2.83
N ARG A 99 11.56 3.91 3.83
CA ARG A 99 10.94 5.24 3.98
C ARG A 99 11.26 6.16 2.82
N GLU A 100 12.54 6.26 2.46
CA GLU A 100 12.98 7.11 1.34
C GLU A 100 12.32 6.67 0.03
N PHE A 101 12.25 5.36 -0.21
CA PHE A 101 11.53 4.80 -1.35
C PHE A 101 10.05 5.20 -1.35
N GLY A 102 9.38 5.12 -0.19
CA GLY A 102 7.99 5.55 -0.01
C GLY A 102 7.79 7.04 -0.32
N ALA A 103 8.67 7.91 0.19
CA ALA A 103 8.65 9.35 -0.05
C ALA A 103 8.76 9.68 -1.54
N ARG A 104 9.76 9.09 -2.21
CA ARG A 104 10.02 9.23 -3.64
C ARG A 104 8.84 8.76 -4.48
N ARG A 105 8.29 7.58 -4.16
CA ARG A 105 7.08 7.04 -4.79
C ARG A 105 5.89 8.01 -4.66
N SER A 106 5.65 8.54 -3.45
CA SER A 106 4.57 9.50 -3.20
C SER A 106 4.72 10.77 -4.04
N ALA A 107 5.94 11.29 -4.16
CA ALA A 107 6.22 12.47 -4.97
C ALA A 107 5.93 12.22 -6.47
N VAL A 108 6.37 11.07 -7.00
CA VAL A 108 6.08 10.69 -8.39
C VAL A 108 4.58 10.54 -8.63
N ILE A 109 3.83 9.91 -7.72
CA ILE A 109 2.38 9.78 -7.88
C ILE A 109 1.70 11.14 -7.82
N ALA A 110 2.05 11.99 -6.86
CA ALA A 110 1.46 13.32 -6.69
C ALA A 110 1.63 14.20 -7.94
N ALA A 111 2.76 14.09 -8.63
CA ALA A 111 3.07 14.84 -9.84
C ALA A 111 2.29 14.38 -11.10
N ASN A 112 1.66 13.20 -11.09
CA ASN A 112 1.10 12.58 -12.29
C ASN A 112 -0.40 12.24 -12.12
N PRO A 113 -1.33 12.93 -12.82
CA PRO A 113 -2.78 12.69 -12.71
C PRO A 113 -3.20 11.23 -12.93
N GLU A 114 -2.65 10.57 -13.95
CA GLU A 114 -2.97 9.17 -14.27
C GLU A 114 -2.61 8.21 -13.11
N LEU A 115 -1.49 8.48 -12.42
CA LEU A 115 -1.07 7.70 -11.27
C LEU A 115 -1.94 7.99 -10.04
N ARG A 116 -2.38 9.24 -9.83
CA ARG A 116 -3.32 9.58 -8.76
C ARG A 116 -4.68 8.90 -8.95
N GLU A 117 -5.19 8.88 -10.17
CA GLU A 117 -6.43 8.17 -10.51
C GLU A 117 -6.29 6.67 -10.24
N ARG A 118 -5.16 6.08 -10.65
CA ARG A 118 -4.87 4.67 -10.36
C ARG A 118 -4.78 4.39 -8.87
N GLU A 119 -4.11 5.25 -8.10
CA GLU A 119 -4.00 5.10 -6.64
C GLU A 119 -5.36 5.20 -5.95
N ALA A 120 -6.21 6.14 -6.37
CA ALA A 120 -7.55 6.29 -5.84
C ALA A 120 -8.41 5.03 -6.09
N LEU A 121 -8.39 4.49 -7.30
CA LEU A 121 -9.10 3.25 -7.64
C LEU A 121 -8.60 2.05 -6.83
N LYS A 122 -7.28 1.95 -6.62
CA LYS A 122 -6.67 0.92 -5.77
C LYS A 122 -7.10 1.06 -4.32
N GLY A 123 -7.16 2.29 -3.80
CA GLY A 123 -7.66 2.59 -2.46
C GLY A 123 -9.10 2.10 -2.26
N LEU A 124 -9.99 2.37 -3.22
CA LEU A 124 -11.38 1.86 -3.17
C LEU A 124 -11.44 0.33 -3.13
N GLY A 125 -10.65 -0.35 -3.97
CA GLY A 125 -10.58 -1.81 -3.98
C GLY A 125 -10.02 -2.40 -2.68
N LEU A 126 -9.07 -1.70 -2.07
CA LEU A 126 -8.50 -2.08 -0.77
C LEU A 126 -9.55 -1.99 0.34
N THR A 127 -10.29 -0.88 0.40
CA THR A 127 -11.39 -0.71 1.37
C THR A 127 -12.46 -1.79 1.19
N ALA A 128 -12.86 -2.08 -0.05
CA ALA A 128 -13.81 -3.16 -0.34
C ALA A 128 -13.31 -4.52 0.17
N SER A 129 -12.02 -4.81 -0.01
CA SER A 129 -11.41 -6.06 0.46
C SER A 129 -11.39 -6.17 1.99
N MET A 130 -11.15 -5.05 2.69
CA MET A 130 -11.25 -4.99 4.16
C MET A 130 -12.69 -5.23 4.63
N ILE A 131 -13.69 -4.66 3.94
CA ILE A 131 -15.11 -4.90 4.24
C ILE A 131 -15.43 -6.39 4.16
N ASP A 132 -15.00 -7.04 3.08
CA ASP A 132 -15.25 -8.47 2.87
C ASP A 132 -14.54 -9.34 3.91
N ALA A 133 -13.31 -8.98 4.33
CA ALA A 133 -12.60 -9.66 5.40
C ALA A 133 -13.34 -9.55 6.75
N LEU A 134 -13.78 -8.34 7.11
CA LEU A 134 -14.57 -8.13 8.33
C LEU A 134 -15.89 -8.91 8.32
N LYS A 135 -16.56 -8.99 7.17
CA LYS A 135 -17.78 -9.80 7.01
C LYS A 135 -17.50 -11.29 7.20
N ARG A 136 -16.39 -11.82 6.69
CA ARG A 136 -15.99 -13.22 6.94
C ARG A 136 -15.77 -13.51 8.42
N ARG A 137 -15.40 -12.49 9.21
CA ARG A 137 -15.33 -12.56 10.67
C ARG A 137 -16.69 -12.43 11.38
N GLY A 138 -17.79 -12.37 10.64
CA GLY A 138 -19.14 -12.27 11.21
C GLY A 138 -19.55 -10.85 11.63
N VAL A 139 -18.79 -9.82 11.23
CA VAL A 139 -19.14 -8.42 11.51
C VAL A 139 -20.31 -7.99 10.63
N ALA A 140 -21.29 -7.28 11.20
CA ALA A 140 -22.44 -6.76 10.46
C ALA A 140 -22.03 -5.83 9.30
N ASP A 141 -22.85 -5.73 8.24
CA ASP A 141 -22.50 -5.00 7.00
C ASP A 141 -22.12 -3.53 7.26
N LEU A 142 -22.96 -2.78 7.97
CA LEU A 142 -22.71 -1.37 8.26
C LEU A 142 -21.43 -1.18 9.10
N THR A 143 -21.25 -2.00 10.14
CA THR A 143 -20.06 -1.94 11.00
C THR A 143 -18.78 -2.28 10.22
N SER A 144 -18.85 -3.26 9.30
CA SER A 144 -17.73 -3.62 8.42
C SER A 144 -17.34 -2.45 7.51
N ARG A 145 -18.33 -1.77 6.91
CA ARG A 145 -18.12 -0.58 6.08
C ARG A 145 -17.46 0.53 6.88
N VAL A 146 -18.03 0.91 8.02
CA VAL A 146 -17.51 1.99 8.85
C VAL A 146 -16.09 1.69 9.32
N ALA A 147 -15.83 0.49 9.85
CA ALA A 147 -14.50 0.12 10.32
C ALA A 147 -13.44 0.12 9.20
N ALA A 148 -13.79 -0.37 7.99
CA ALA A 148 -12.89 -0.36 6.85
C ALA A 148 -12.59 1.06 6.34
N GLU A 149 -13.59 1.95 6.30
CA GLU A 149 -13.38 3.35 5.89
C GLU A 149 -12.52 4.12 6.90
N LEU A 150 -12.73 3.89 8.20
CA LEU A 150 -11.86 4.42 9.26
C LEU A 150 -10.43 3.90 9.12
N GLY A 151 -10.27 2.60 8.79
CA GLY A 151 -8.99 1.98 8.45
C GLY A 151 -8.29 2.63 7.26
N ALA A 152 -9.03 2.87 6.17
CA ALA A 152 -8.50 3.52 4.96
C ALA A 152 -8.07 4.96 5.24
N LEU A 153 -8.83 5.71 6.03
CA LEU A 153 -8.45 7.06 6.47
C LEU A 153 -7.19 7.03 7.33
N ALA A 154 -7.12 6.11 8.30
CA ALA A 154 -5.95 5.96 9.16
C ALA A 154 -4.69 5.58 8.38
N TRP A 155 -4.81 4.65 7.42
CA TRP A 155 -3.76 4.32 6.47
C TRP A 155 -3.23 5.57 5.77
N LYS A 156 -4.13 6.36 5.17
CA LYS A 156 -3.76 7.52 4.37
C LYS A 156 -2.96 8.54 5.19
N ILE A 157 -3.48 8.90 6.36
CA ILE A 157 -2.84 9.88 7.26
C ILE A 157 -1.52 9.34 7.80
N ALA A 158 -1.48 8.06 8.20
CA ALA A 158 -0.26 7.43 8.71
C ALA A 158 0.82 7.34 7.63
N TYR A 159 0.46 7.01 6.38
CA TYR A 159 1.39 6.93 5.26
C TYR A 159 1.96 8.32 4.91
N GLU A 160 1.12 9.36 4.86
CA GLU A 160 1.57 10.73 4.62
C GLU A 160 2.62 11.15 5.65
N ARG A 161 2.31 10.96 6.94
CA ARG A 161 3.27 11.21 8.02
C ARG A 161 4.50 10.35 7.89
N TRP A 162 4.37 9.02 7.83
CA TRP A 162 5.51 8.12 7.75
C TRP A 162 6.41 8.40 6.53
N SER A 163 5.86 8.82 5.40
CA SER A 163 6.68 9.10 4.21
C SER A 163 7.52 10.38 4.31
N ASP A 164 7.28 11.25 5.30
CA ASP A 164 8.15 12.39 5.56
C ASP A 164 9.49 11.90 6.15
N THR A 165 10.57 12.12 5.40
CA THR A 165 11.92 11.68 5.76
C THR A 165 12.51 12.41 6.97
N ASN A 166 11.86 13.48 7.46
CA ASN A 166 12.27 14.21 8.66
C ASN A 166 11.76 13.57 9.97
N ASN A 167 10.90 12.55 9.90
CA ASN A 167 10.49 11.80 11.08
C ASN A 167 11.08 10.38 11.11
N SER A 168 10.98 9.75 12.28
CA SER A 168 11.44 8.37 12.51
C SER A 168 10.32 7.48 13.06
N ASP A 169 9.07 7.94 12.96
CA ASP A 169 7.93 7.29 13.58
C ASP A 169 7.61 5.95 12.92
N ASN A 170 7.14 4.98 13.71
CA ASN A 170 6.72 3.67 13.21
C ASN A 170 5.34 3.77 12.53
N PHE A 171 5.20 3.21 11.32
CA PHE A 171 3.93 3.26 10.59
C PHE A 171 2.75 2.65 11.35
N GLY A 172 2.93 1.47 11.96
CA GLY A 172 1.86 0.79 12.69
C GLY A 172 1.38 1.61 13.89
N GLU A 173 2.32 2.21 14.62
CA GLU A 173 2.01 3.12 15.71
C GLU A 173 1.25 4.37 15.25
N LEU A 174 1.69 5.00 14.16
CA LEU A 174 0.98 6.12 13.55
C LEU A 174 -0.44 5.74 13.14
N ALA A 175 -0.60 4.59 12.47
CA ALA A 175 -1.89 4.09 12.00
C ALA A 175 -2.85 3.79 13.16
N ARG A 176 -2.38 3.14 14.23
CA ARG A 176 -3.18 2.91 15.45
C ARG A 176 -3.59 4.21 16.11
N ARG A 177 -2.64 5.14 16.28
CA ARG A 177 -2.93 6.44 16.88
C ARG A 177 -3.99 7.20 16.07
N THR A 178 -3.87 7.21 14.74
CA THR A 178 -4.87 7.84 13.89
C THR A 178 -6.23 7.15 14.00
N LEU A 179 -6.29 5.82 14.03
CA LEU A 179 -7.56 5.11 14.26
C LEU A 179 -8.24 5.54 15.56
N THR A 180 -7.48 5.63 16.66
CA THR A 180 -7.99 6.10 17.95
C THR A 180 -8.46 7.55 17.89
N GLU A 181 -7.68 8.45 17.26
CA GLU A 181 -8.04 9.87 17.10
C GLU A 181 -9.32 10.06 16.26
N VAL A 182 -9.45 9.34 15.14
CA VAL A 182 -10.64 9.43 14.29
C VAL A 182 -11.87 8.85 15.00
N GLN A 183 -11.71 7.74 15.72
CA GLN A 183 -12.80 7.19 16.53
C GLN A 183 -13.26 8.17 17.61
N ALA A 184 -12.32 8.82 18.32
CA ALA A 184 -12.65 9.81 19.33
C ALA A 184 -13.35 11.05 18.71
N ALA A 185 -12.88 11.52 17.55
CA ALA A 185 -13.51 12.63 16.83
C ALA A 185 -14.96 12.30 16.43
N SER A 186 -15.24 11.05 16.03
CA SER A 186 -16.60 10.62 15.68
C SER A 186 -17.59 10.64 16.85
N ALA A 187 -17.11 10.66 18.10
CA ALA A 187 -17.95 10.77 19.29
C ALA A 187 -18.28 12.23 19.67
N LEU A 188 -17.64 13.21 19.01
CA LEU A 188 -17.83 14.65 19.24
C LEU A 188 -18.72 15.33 18.18
N CYS A 189 -19.13 14.60 17.14
CA CYS A 189 -20.02 15.06 16.07
C CYS A 189 -21.42 14.46 16.24
#